data_AF-A0A1X7RT23-F1
#
_entry.id   AF-A0A1X7RT23-F1
#
_cell.length_a   1.000
_cell.length_b   1.000
_cell.length_c   1.000
_cell.angle_alpha   90.00
_cell.angle_beta   90.00
_cell.angle_gamma   90.00
#
_symmetry.space_group_name_H-M   'P 1'
#
loop_
_entity.id
_entity.type
_entity.pdbx_description
1 polymer ?
#
loop_
_entity_poly.entity_id
_entity_poly.type
_entity_poly.pdbx_seq_one_letter_code
_entity_poly.pdbx_strand_id
1 'polypeptide(L)'
;MDATAEQTAEETAQHSSAATQTPIEVHLEDLPSNENCTFTEEFELPSPAEVRARAEEQGIDTLRSFRPDPVIYPELHLLVKWGEGVSITEGQTIRFISRNLQASVPVPQIYGWKTDGNQTFLYMELVAGDTLSIRWPTLSSPEKDHICDQLRTMLQSWRRIVQSPSAQDGPTLSALNGQPLRDILFSDALSLPTAPFPSVSAFHDHLATLVSSKRSRPEIPELHGLNDSAAVVFTHSDLDQSNILVSTVGDGPVRIVAVIDWHQSGWYTADWEALKALSVGEPGSEWVEKWLPKVVGTPDEEYHYAFEFISLAVL
;
A
#
# COMPACT_ATOMS: atom_id res chain seq x y z
N MET A 1 -41.09 -30.72 -15.29
CA MET A 1 -39.80 -30.11 -15.65
C MET A 1 -39.87 -28.67 -15.20
N ASP A 2 -39.45 -28.39 -13.97
CA ASP A 2 -38.73 -27.15 -13.67
C ASP A 2 -38.07 -27.23 -12.28
N ALA A 3 -37.28 -28.29 -12.06
CA ALA A 3 -36.42 -28.37 -10.88
C ALA A 3 -35.10 -27.60 -11.08
N THR A 4 -34.82 -27.20 -12.33
CA THR A 4 -33.62 -26.47 -12.74
C THR A 4 -33.76 -24.96 -12.52
N ALA A 5 -34.97 -24.39 -12.60
CA ALA A 5 -35.17 -22.95 -12.40
C ALA A 5 -35.07 -22.51 -10.92
N GLU A 6 -35.57 -23.34 -9.99
CA GLU A 6 -35.46 -23.07 -8.53
C GLU A 6 -34.02 -23.22 -8.02
N GLN A 7 -33.23 -24.16 -8.56
CA GLN A 7 -31.81 -24.28 -8.20
C GLN A 7 -30.96 -23.09 -8.69
N THR A 8 -31.25 -22.55 -9.88
CA THR A 8 -30.57 -21.32 -10.34
C THR A 8 -30.97 -20.09 -9.54
N ALA A 9 -32.19 -20.01 -9.00
CA ALA A 9 -32.59 -18.88 -8.16
C ALA A 9 -31.94 -18.91 -6.76
N GLU A 10 -31.73 -20.11 -6.20
CA GLU A 10 -31.01 -20.28 -4.93
C GLU A 10 -29.49 -20.08 -5.05
N GLU A 11 -28.85 -20.46 -6.17
CA GLU A 11 -27.43 -20.17 -6.42
C GLU A 11 -27.17 -18.68 -6.69
N THR A 12 -28.12 -17.96 -7.32
CA THR A 12 -27.97 -16.51 -7.56
C THR A 12 -28.21 -15.67 -6.29
N ALA A 13 -28.87 -16.22 -5.27
CA ALA A 13 -29.10 -15.56 -3.99
C ALA A 13 -27.92 -15.69 -2.99
N GLN A 14 -26.94 -16.58 -3.25
CA GLN A 14 -25.74 -16.74 -2.41
C GLN A 14 -24.57 -15.81 -2.79
N HIS A 15 -24.75 -14.92 -3.78
CA HIS A 15 -23.75 -13.92 -4.17
C HIS A 15 -24.14 -12.46 -3.89
N SER A 16 -25.18 -12.22 -3.08
CA SER A 16 -25.56 -10.86 -2.68
C SER A 16 -25.89 -10.77 -1.20
N SER A 17 -24.85 -10.84 -0.37
CA SER A 17 -24.88 -10.35 1.01
C SER A 17 -23.49 -9.88 1.44
N ALA A 18 -22.88 -8.98 0.67
CA ALA A 18 -21.91 -8.08 1.26
C ALA A 18 -22.71 -7.11 2.14
N ALA A 19 -22.84 -7.43 3.44
CA ALA A 19 -23.27 -6.44 4.41
C ALA A 19 -22.39 -5.21 4.18
N THR A 20 -23.01 -4.07 3.82
CA THR A 20 -22.32 -2.82 3.57
C THR A 20 -21.56 -2.43 4.83
N GLN A 21 -20.27 -2.75 4.87
CA GLN A 21 -19.42 -2.46 6.02
C GLN A 21 -19.27 -0.93 6.12
N THR A 22 -19.38 -0.40 7.34
CA THR A 22 -19.38 1.04 7.59
C THR A 22 -18.10 1.69 7.04
N PRO A 23 -18.21 2.76 6.23
CA PRO A 23 -17.06 3.56 5.81
C PRO A 23 -16.30 4.13 7.00
N ILE A 24 -15.01 4.35 6.81
CA ILE A 24 -14.09 4.94 7.79
C ILE A 24 -13.60 6.24 7.16
N GLU A 25 -14.18 7.34 7.60
CA GLU A 25 -13.87 8.67 7.06
C GLU A 25 -12.54 9.19 7.60
N VAL A 26 -11.75 9.80 6.71
CA VAL A 26 -10.48 10.44 7.06
C VAL A 26 -10.70 11.94 7.22
N HIS A 27 -10.63 12.41 8.46
CA HIS A 27 -10.61 13.83 8.82
C HIS A 27 -9.17 14.30 8.96
N LEU A 28 -8.76 15.24 8.11
CA LEU A 28 -7.35 15.69 8.05
C LEU A 28 -6.90 16.35 9.35
N GLU A 29 -7.83 17.02 10.05
CA GLU A 29 -7.61 17.63 11.36
C GLU A 29 -7.28 16.63 12.47
N ASP A 30 -7.63 15.36 12.31
CA ASP A 30 -7.35 14.30 13.28
C ASP A 30 -5.96 13.66 13.09
N LEU A 31 -5.31 13.95 11.96
CA LEU A 31 -3.97 13.45 11.67
C LEU A 31 -2.91 14.31 12.39
N PRO A 32 -1.97 13.70 13.13
CA PRO A 32 -0.91 14.48 13.78
C PRO A 32 -0.05 15.20 12.74
N SER A 33 0.05 16.52 12.84
CA SER A 33 0.68 17.39 11.81
C SER A 33 2.08 17.89 12.17
N ASN A 34 2.53 17.72 13.41
CA ASN A 34 3.86 18.18 13.83
C ASN A 34 4.98 17.38 13.15
N GLU A 35 6.07 18.08 12.82
CA GLU A 35 7.28 17.48 12.24
C GLU A 35 8.01 16.54 13.20
N ASN A 36 7.77 16.70 14.50
CA ASN A 36 8.31 15.86 15.56
C ASN A 36 7.18 15.41 16.48
N CYS A 37 6.95 14.11 16.54
CA CYS A 37 5.90 13.47 17.32
C CYS A 37 6.45 12.29 18.11
N THR A 38 5.96 12.11 19.33
CA THR A 38 6.18 10.91 20.14
C THR A 38 4.83 10.45 20.67
N PHE A 39 4.56 9.14 20.53
CA PHE A 39 3.28 8.51 20.85
C PHE A 39 3.42 7.33 21.79
N THR A 40 4.64 7.05 22.28
CA THR A 40 4.92 6.05 23.31
C THR A 40 5.39 6.75 24.58
N GLU A 41 5.03 6.18 25.73
CA GLU A 41 5.55 6.58 27.05
C GLU A 41 6.48 5.50 27.63
N GLU A 42 6.68 4.38 26.91
CA GLU A 42 7.38 3.20 27.43
C GLU A 42 8.90 3.37 27.41
N PHE A 43 9.42 4.14 26.47
CA PHE A 43 10.85 4.39 26.30
C PHE A 43 11.09 5.70 25.55
N GLU A 44 12.30 6.26 25.70
CA GLU A 44 12.73 7.42 24.93
C GLU A 44 13.15 7.00 23.52
N LEU A 45 12.62 7.69 22.50
CA LEU A 45 12.98 7.45 21.12
C LEU A 45 14.41 7.96 20.84
N PRO A 46 15.30 7.15 20.23
CA PRO A 46 16.62 7.59 19.81
C PRO A 46 16.56 8.90 19.01
N SER A 47 17.52 9.79 19.21
CA SER A 47 17.68 10.99 18.40
C SER A 47 18.13 10.63 16.96
N PRO A 48 17.90 11.51 15.98
CA PRO A 48 18.42 11.33 14.62
C PRO A 48 19.94 11.04 14.55
N ALA A 49 20.72 11.66 15.44
CA ALA A 49 22.16 11.42 15.53
C ALA A 49 22.49 10.01 16.05
N GLU A 50 21.76 9.52 17.06
CA GLU A 50 21.91 8.15 17.56
C GLU A 50 21.49 7.12 16.52
N VAL A 51 20.42 7.38 15.75
CA VAL A 51 20.00 6.51 14.65
C VAL A 51 21.10 6.39 13.60
N ARG A 52 21.71 7.50 13.17
CA ARG A 52 22.81 7.45 12.20
C ARG A 52 24.05 6.74 12.74
N ALA A 53 24.43 7.00 13.99
CA ALA A 53 25.54 6.28 14.63
C ALA A 53 25.29 4.77 14.69
N ARG A 54 24.06 4.38 15.07
CA ARG A 54 23.64 2.98 15.12
C ARG A 54 23.59 2.33 13.73
N ALA A 55 23.23 3.09 12.69
CA ALA A 55 23.28 2.63 11.30
C ALA A 55 24.71 2.25 10.89
N GLU A 56 25.70 3.11 11.21
CA GLU A 56 27.12 2.85 10.93
C GLU A 56 27.62 1.60 11.68
N GLU A 57 27.22 1.41 12.95
CA GLU A 57 27.54 0.21 13.71
C GLU A 57 26.97 -1.07 13.09
N GLN A 58 25.81 -0.97 12.44
CA GLN A 58 25.16 -2.09 11.73
C GLN A 58 25.71 -2.29 10.31
N GLY A 59 26.69 -1.48 9.89
CA GLY A 59 27.28 -1.55 8.55
C GLY A 59 26.37 -1.01 7.46
N ILE A 60 25.34 -0.24 7.81
CA ILE A 60 24.43 0.41 6.86
C ILE A 60 25.17 1.61 6.24
N ASP A 61 25.12 1.70 4.91
CA ASP A 61 25.73 2.80 4.17
C ASP A 61 24.97 4.12 4.40
N THR A 62 25.48 4.94 5.31
CA THR A 62 24.89 6.24 5.65
C THR A 62 25.12 7.31 4.57
N LEU A 63 25.97 7.06 3.56
CA LEU A 63 26.10 7.93 2.39
C LEU A 63 24.90 7.81 1.45
N ARG A 64 24.17 6.68 1.49
CA ARG A 64 22.90 6.50 0.78
C ARG A 64 21.80 7.23 1.55
N SER A 65 21.73 8.56 1.44
CA SER A 65 20.83 9.39 2.25
C SER A 65 19.33 9.27 1.90
N PHE A 66 19.00 8.84 0.68
CA PHE A 66 17.61 8.85 0.20
C PHE A 66 16.72 7.80 0.89
N ARG A 67 17.07 6.51 0.79
CA ARG A 67 16.38 5.40 1.46
C ARG A 67 17.41 4.33 1.88
N PRO A 68 18.22 4.61 2.91
CA PRO A 68 19.10 3.60 3.51
C PRO A 68 18.30 2.49 4.20
N ASP A 69 18.96 1.38 4.52
CA ASP A 69 18.33 0.28 5.23
C ASP A 69 17.84 0.73 6.62
N PRO A 70 16.72 0.16 7.13
CA PRO A 70 16.22 0.50 8.45
C PRO A 70 17.20 0.12 9.57
N VAL A 71 17.21 0.93 10.62
CA VAL A 71 18.03 0.67 11.82
C VAL A 71 17.20 -0.10 12.85
N ILE A 72 17.76 -1.18 13.40
CA ILE A 72 17.05 -2.03 14.36
C ILE A 72 17.61 -1.84 15.78
N TYR A 73 16.71 -1.71 16.75
CA TYR A 73 16.98 -1.69 18.19
C TYR A 73 16.21 -2.85 18.86
N PRO A 74 16.77 -4.08 18.85
CA PRO A 74 16.08 -5.25 19.37
C PRO A 74 15.66 -5.10 20.84
N GLU A 75 16.48 -4.43 21.64
CA GLU A 75 16.24 -4.15 23.05
C GLU A 75 15.06 -3.23 23.33
N LEU A 76 14.59 -2.49 22.32
CA LEU A 76 13.42 -1.62 22.39
C LEU A 76 12.24 -2.15 21.56
N HIS A 77 12.37 -3.33 20.94
CA HIS A 77 11.43 -3.81 19.92
C HIS A 77 11.13 -2.75 18.86
N LEU A 78 12.16 -2.02 18.43
CA LEU A 78 12.04 -0.83 17.58
C LEU A 78 12.79 -1.01 16.26
N LEU A 79 12.13 -0.61 15.19
CA LEU A 79 12.70 -0.41 13.87
C LEU A 79 12.57 1.08 13.50
N VAL A 80 13.63 1.67 12.94
CA VAL A 80 13.63 3.05 12.48
C VAL A 80 13.87 3.09 10.98
N LYS A 81 12.82 3.42 10.21
CA LYS A 81 12.93 3.76 8.79
C LYS A 81 13.39 5.21 8.69
N TRP A 82 14.43 5.49 7.91
CA TRP A 82 14.98 6.84 7.84
C TRP A 82 15.49 7.20 6.44
N GLY A 83 15.63 8.50 6.18
CA GLY A 83 16.17 9.04 4.93
C GLY A 83 15.31 10.14 4.32
N GLU A 84 15.76 10.68 3.20
CA GLU A 84 15.09 11.79 2.48
C GLU A 84 13.81 11.34 1.76
N GLY A 85 13.72 10.06 1.40
CA GLY A 85 12.57 9.45 0.75
C GLY A 85 11.47 9.00 1.72
N VAL A 86 11.77 8.95 3.02
CA VAL A 86 10.81 8.58 4.09
C VAL A 86 9.90 9.77 4.37
N SER A 87 8.61 9.49 4.58
CA SER A 87 7.61 10.54 4.76
C SER A 87 6.82 10.37 6.05
N ILE A 88 6.43 11.50 6.65
CA ILE A 88 5.47 11.52 7.75
C ILE A 88 4.13 10.92 7.32
N THR A 89 3.75 11.07 6.04
CA THR A 89 2.54 10.49 5.46
C THR A 89 2.47 8.98 5.67
N GLU A 90 3.57 8.25 5.50
CA GLU A 90 3.62 6.80 5.77
C GLU A 90 3.29 6.49 7.24
N GLY A 91 3.90 7.23 8.17
CA GLY A 91 3.61 7.10 9.60
C GLY A 91 2.18 7.45 9.97
N GLN A 92 1.61 8.49 9.33
CA GLN A 92 0.20 8.84 9.49
C GLN A 92 -0.72 7.72 8.97
N THR A 93 -0.41 7.13 7.81
CA THR A 93 -1.17 6.01 7.26
C THR A 93 -1.19 4.81 8.20
N ILE A 94 -0.01 4.34 8.60
CA ILE A 94 0.10 3.17 9.47
C ILE A 94 -0.62 3.43 10.80
N ARG A 95 -0.46 4.62 11.38
CA ARG A 95 -1.16 5.01 12.62
C ARG A 95 -2.68 5.07 12.46
N PHE A 96 -3.18 5.58 11.33
CA PHE A 96 -4.61 5.62 11.04
C PHE A 96 -5.20 4.22 10.90
N ILE A 97 -4.53 3.33 10.16
CA ILE A 97 -4.93 1.94 10.00
C ILE A 97 -4.92 1.22 11.35
N SER A 98 -3.84 1.35 12.12
CA SER A 98 -3.73 0.77 13.46
C SER A 98 -4.91 1.17 14.35
N ARG A 99 -5.29 2.45 14.38
CA ARG A 99 -6.39 2.93 15.22
C ARG A 99 -7.78 2.47 14.78
N ASN A 100 -8.03 2.41 13.47
CA ASN A 100 -9.38 2.19 12.95
C ASN A 100 -9.63 0.75 12.49
N LEU A 101 -8.57 -0.02 12.24
CA LEU A 101 -8.60 -1.34 11.64
C LEU A 101 -7.76 -2.39 12.38
N GLN A 102 -7.32 -2.14 13.62
CA GLN A 102 -6.51 -3.10 14.42
C GLN A 102 -7.02 -4.55 14.42
N ALA A 103 -8.35 -4.74 14.40
CA ALA A 103 -8.96 -6.07 14.45
C ALA A 103 -8.93 -6.81 13.11
N SER A 104 -8.61 -6.13 12.01
CA SER A 104 -8.74 -6.67 10.65
C SER A 104 -7.46 -6.52 9.84
N VAL A 105 -6.67 -5.47 10.05
CA VAL A 105 -5.44 -5.20 9.32
C VAL A 105 -4.30 -5.00 10.33
N PRO A 106 -3.48 -6.03 10.58
CA PRO A 106 -2.32 -5.88 11.43
C PRO A 106 -1.27 -5.04 10.71
N VAL A 107 -0.80 -3.98 11.37
CA VAL A 107 0.28 -3.11 10.91
C VAL A 107 1.18 -2.77 12.12
N PRO A 108 2.46 -2.42 11.91
CA PRO A 108 3.35 -2.08 13.01
C PRO A 108 2.82 -0.88 13.82
N GLN A 109 2.99 -0.90 15.14
CA GLN A 109 2.69 0.28 15.94
C GLN A 109 3.66 1.44 15.61
N ILE A 110 3.13 2.64 15.41
CA ILE A 110 3.94 3.86 15.25
C ILE A 110 4.19 4.50 16.61
N TYR A 111 5.46 4.53 17.01
CA TYR A 111 5.92 5.17 18.26
C TYR A 111 6.18 6.67 18.09
N GLY A 112 6.46 7.14 16.88
CA GLY A 112 6.68 8.54 16.60
C GLY A 112 7.39 8.79 15.28
N TRP A 113 7.69 10.05 15.02
CA TRP A 113 8.56 10.46 13.93
C TRP A 113 9.31 11.74 14.29
N LYS A 114 10.46 11.94 13.66
CA LYS A 114 11.26 13.16 13.79
C LYS A 114 11.78 13.58 12.42
N THR A 115 12.06 14.87 12.27
CA THR A 115 12.77 15.41 11.12
C THR A 115 14.10 16.00 11.56
N ASP A 116 15.11 15.85 10.72
CA ASP A 116 16.41 16.49 10.91
C ASP A 116 17.03 16.78 9.53
N GLY A 117 17.14 18.06 9.19
CA GLY A 117 17.46 18.49 7.83
C GLY A 117 16.40 18.05 6.82
N ASN A 118 16.84 17.33 5.78
CA ASN A 118 15.97 16.76 4.75
C ASN A 118 15.56 15.31 5.03
N GLN A 119 15.96 14.74 6.17
CA GLN A 119 15.68 13.35 6.53
C GLN A 119 14.50 13.26 7.48
N THR A 120 13.64 12.27 7.23
CA THR A 120 12.60 11.85 8.16
C THR A 120 13.05 10.57 8.86
N PHE A 121 12.73 10.43 10.14
CA PHE A 121 12.96 9.25 10.96
C PHE A 121 11.60 8.76 11.46
N LEU A 122 11.15 7.61 10.98
CA LEU A 122 9.90 6.98 11.37
C LEU A 122 10.18 5.83 12.34
N TYR A 123 9.71 5.97 13.58
CA TYR A 123 9.93 5.02 14.66
C TYR A 123 8.72 4.10 14.78
N MET A 124 8.93 2.81 14.54
CA MET A 124 7.86 1.83 14.45
C MET A 124 8.25 0.51 15.10
N GLU A 125 7.25 -0.29 15.47
CA GLU A 125 7.42 -1.62 16.03
C GLU A 125 8.28 -2.52 15.13
N LEU A 126 9.27 -3.17 15.73
CA LEU A 126 9.97 -4.30 15.13
C LEU A 126 9.09 -5.55 15.28
N VAL A 127 8.19 -5.74 14.30
CA VAL A 127 7.27 -6.88 14.30
C VAL A 127 8.05 -8.18 14.12
N ALA A 128 7.84 -9.14 15.03
CA ALA A 128 8.38 -10.48 14.90
C ALA A 128 7.61 -11.29 13.85
N GLY A 129 8.24 -11.57 12.73
CA GLY A 129 7.68 -12.38 11.65
C GLY A 129 8.68 -12.60 10.53
N ASP A 130 8.42 -13.61 9.71
CA ASP A 130 9.16 -13.86 8.49
C ASP A 130 8.42 -13.22 7.31
N THR A 131 9.14 -12.70 6.32
CA THR A 131 8.47 -12.22 5.09
C THR A 131 7.78 -13.38 4.39
N LEU A 132 6.63 -13.11 3.77
CA LEU A 132 5.90 -14.09 2.99
C LEU A 132 6.77 -14.57 1.83
N SER A 133 7.57 -13.71 1.21
CA SER A 133 8.50 -14.08 0.13
C SER A 133 9.45 -15.22 0.52
N ILE A 134 9.99 -15.19 1.75
CA ILE A 134 10.89 -16.24 2.26
C ILE A 134 10.10 -17.50 2.63
N ARG A 135 8.89 -17.35 3.18
CA ARG A 135 8.07 -18.48 3.66
C ARG A 135 7.34 -19.20 2.54
N TRP A 136 6.95 -18.49 1.49
CA TRP A 136 6.07 -18.94 0.41
C TRP A 136 6.46 -20.28 -0.21
N PRO A 137 7.75 -20.56 -0.51
CA PRO A 137 8.15 -21.84 -1.09
C PRO A 137 7.90 -23.05 -0.18
N THR A 138 7.78 -22.83 1.14
CA THR A 138 7.60 -23.89 2.14
C THR A 138 6.14 -24.10 2.56
N LEU A 139 5.24 -23.20 2.19
CA LEU A 139 3.82 -23.29 2.55
C LEU A 139 3.10 -24.33 1.70
N SER A 140 2.26 -25.12 2.34
CA SER A 140 1.32 -26.03 1.66
C SER A 140 0.21 -25.25 0.96
N SER A 141 -0.48 -25.88 -0.01
CA SER A 141 -1.60 -25.22 -0.70
C SER A 141 -2.70 -24.72 0.24
N PRO A 142 -3.17 -25.49 1.26
CA PRO A 142 -4.16 -24.97 2.21
C PRO A 142 -3.68 -23.76 3.01
N GLU A 143 -2.39 -23.71 3.35
CA GLU A 143 -1.79 -22.57 4.03
C GLU A 143 -1.73 -21.34 3.11
N LYS A 144 -1.36 -21.54 1.84
CA LYS A 144 -1.39 -20.47 0.82
C LYS A 144 -2.80 -19.93 0.60
N ASP A 145 -3.82 -20.80 0.53
CA ASP A 145 -5.23 -20.41 0.45
C ASP A 145 -5.64 -19.59 1.69
N HIS A 146 -5.27 -20.07 2.88
CA HIS A 146 -5.57 -19.37 4.13
C HIS A 146 -4.94 -17.97 4.21
N ILE A 147 -3.71 -17.80 3.71
CA ILE A 147 -3.05 -16.48 3.61
C ILE A 147 -3.76 -15.58 2.60
N CYS A 148 -4.15 -16.12 1.44
CA CYS A 148 -4.88 -15.35 0.43
C CYS A 148 -6.25 -14.89 0.95
N ASP A 149 -6.94 -15.72 1.71
CA ASP A 149 -8.21 -15.35 2.35
C ASP A 149 -8.03 -14.21 3.36
N GLN A 150 -6.98 -14.29 4.20
CA GLN A 150 -6.64 -13.20 5.12
C GLN A 150 -6.35 -11.89 4.37
N LEU A 151 -5.51 -11.92 3.34
CA LEU A 151 -5.21 -10.74 2.52
C LEU A 151 -6.45 -10.15 1.88
N ARG A 152 -7.36 -10.99 1.35
CA ARG A 152 -8.62 -10.53 0.75
C ARG A 152 -9.49 -9.81 1.78
N THR A 153 -9.62 -10.35 2.98
CA THR A 153 -10.38 -9.72 4.08
C THR A 153 -9.73 -8.40 4.51
N MET A 154 -8.40 -8.36 4.60
CA MET A 154 -7.65 -7.13 4.91
C MET A 154 -7.87 -6.06 3.83
N LEU A 155 -7.81 -6.46 2.57
CA LEU A 155 -8.03 -5.59 1.41
C LEU A 155 -9.44 -4.98 1.42
N GLN A 156 -10.46 -5.80 1.66
CA GLN A 156 -11.83 -5.31 1.84
C GLN A 156 -11.95 -4.35 3.02
N SER A 157 -11.14 -4.54 4.08
CA SER A 157 -11.17 -3.69 5.27
C SER A 157 -10.57 -2.31 5.02
N TRP A 158 -9.38 -2.20 4.41
CA TRP A 158 -8.78 -0.89 4.11
C TRP A 158 -9.49 -0.17 2.96
N ARG A 159 -10.19 -0.88 2.06
CA ARG A 159 -11.09 -0.25 1.07
C ARG A 159 -12.25 0.54 1.69
N ARG A 160 -12.54 0.36 2.98
CA ARG A 160 -13.53 1.18 3.71
C ARG A 160 -12.99 2.55 4.09
N ILE A 161 -11.69 2.79 3.97
CA ILE A 161 -11.08 4.10 4.22
C ILE A 161 -11.50 5.04 3.08
N VAL A 162 -12.32 6.03 3.42
CA VAL A 162 -12.89 6.98 2.46
C VAL A 162 -12.48 8.40 2.82
N GLN A 163 -12.38 9.26 1.80
CA GLN A 163 -12.23 10.69 2.02
C GLN A 163 -13.51 11.23 2.64
N SER A 164 -13.39 12.11 3.64
CA SER A 164 -14.55 12.85 4.12
C SER A 164 -15.18 13.63 2.96
N PRO A 165 -16.52 13.69 2.87
CA PRO A 165 -17.19 14.36 1.77
C PRO A 165 -16.76 15.84 1.65
N SER A 166 -16.10 16.19 0.54
CA SER A 166 -15.93 17.61 0.18
C SER A 166 -17.26 18.15 -0.33
N ALA A 167 -17.64 19.34 0.10
CA ALA A 167 -18.94 19.92 -0.21
C ALA A 167 -19.13 20.32 -1.69
N GLN A 168 -18.08 20.23 -2.53
CA GLN A 168 -18.13 20.70 -3.92
C GLN A 168 -17.39 19.85 -4.97
N ASP A 169 -16.38 19.06 -4.59
CA ASP A 169 -15.54 18.33 -5.55
C ASP A 169 -15.55 16.83 -5.25
N GLY A 170 -15.61 15.99 -6.30
CA GLY A 170 -15.60 14.53 -6.19
C GLY A 170 -14.32 13.97 -5.54
N PRO A 171 -14.16 12.64 -5.47
CA PRO A 171 -12.99 12.04 -4.83
C PRO A 171 -11.70 12.44 -5.57
N THR A 172 -10.68 12.81 -4.82
CA THR A 172 -9.34 13.13 -5.35
C THR A 172 -8.43 11.91 -5.30
N LEU A 173 -7.37 11.87 -6.12
CA LEU A 173 -6.32 10.86 -5.99
C LEU A 173 -5.15 11.49 -5.25
N SER A 174 -4.98 11.07 -4.00
CA SER A 174 -4.06 11.66 -3.03
C SER A 174 -3.57 10.62 -2.04
N ALA A 175 -2.48 10.93 -1.32
CA ALA A 175 -2.13 10.17 -0.13
C ALA A 175 -3.13 10.45 1.00
N LEU A 176 -3.07 9.68 2.10
CA LEU A 176 -4.03 9.74 3.22
C LEU A 176 -4.28 11.17 3.73
N ASN A 177 -3.22 11.97 3.83
CA ASN A 177 -3.24 13.33 4.37
C ASN A 177 -3.51 14.42 3.32
N GLY A 178 -4.02 14.04 2.15
CA GLY A 178 -4.28 14.98 1.05
C GLY A 178 -3.02 15.51 0.36
N GLN A 179 -1.85 14.91 0.60
CA GLN A 179 -0.62 15.21 -0.14
C GLN A 179 -0.59 14.50 -1.50
N PRO A 180 0.30 14.91 -2.42
CA PRO A 180 0.49 14.22 -3.69
C PRO A 180 0.84 12.74 -3.49
N LEU A 181 0.42 11.91 -4.45
CA LEU A 181 0.77 10.49 -4.48
C LEU A 181 2.28 10.28 -4.59
N ARG A 182 2.76 9.19 -3.99
CA ARG A 182 4.19 8.87 -3.89
C ARG A 182 4.55 7.54 -4.56
N ASP A 183 3.74 7.10 -5.51
CA ASP A 183 4.02 5.89 -6.28
C ASP A 183 5.41 5.99 -6.93
N ILE A 184 6.19 4.91 -6.84
CA ILE A 184 7.56 4.86 -7.33
C ILE A 184 7.64 5.09 -8.84
N LEU A 185 6.57 4.76 -9.59
CA LEU A 185 6.45 5.06 -11.02
C LEU A 185 6.73 6.54 -11.32
N PHE A 186 6.31 7.46 -10.45
CA PHE A 186 6.55 8.89 -10.63
C PHE A 186 8.00 9.28 -10.34
N SER A 187 8.62 8.61 -9.36
CA SER A 187 10.03 8.84 -9.02
C SER A 187 10.94 8.34 -10.13
N ASP A 188 10.68 7.14 -10.64
CA ASP A 188 11.46 6.52 -11.72
C ASP A 188 11.36 7.34 -13.01
N ALA A 189 10.18 7.91 -13.29
CA ALA A 189 9.98 8.83 -14.40
C ALA A 189 10.53 10.25 -14.18
N LEU A 190 11.09 10.56 -13.00
CA LEU A 190 11.46 11.92 -12.58
C LEU A 190 10.33 12.95 -12.74
N SER A 191 9.08 12.50 -12.54
CA SER A 191 7.84 13.25 -12.77
C SER A 191 6.93 13.18 -11.54
N LEU A 192 7.44 13.68 -10.42
CA LEU A 192 6.74 13.70 -9.14
C LEU A 192 5.53 14.66 -9.19
N PRO A 193 4.32 14.21 -8.83
CA PRO A 193 3.16 15.08 -8.72
C PRO A 193 3.40 16.15 -7.65
N THR A 194 3.10 17.40 -7.95
CA THR A 194 3.23 18.52 -7.00
C THR A 194 1.94 18.80 -6.22
N ALA A 195 0.83 18.18 -6.61
CA ALA A 195 -0.48 18.30 -5.99
C ALA A 195 -1.24 16.97 -6.14
N PRO A 196 -2.26 16.71 -5.29
CA PRO A 196 -3.26 15.67 -5.56
C PRO A 196 -3.91 15.83 -6.93
N PHE A 197 -4.34 14.71 -7.53
CA PHE A 197 -5.11 14.78 -8.77
C PHE A 197 -6.58 15.03 -8.45
N PRO A 198 -7.20 16.05 -9.07
CA PRO A 198 -8.59 16.41 -8.77
C PRO A 198 -9.60 15.42 -9.38
N SER A 199 -9.17 14.53 -10.27
CA SER A 199 -10.02 13.52 -10.91
C SER A 199 -9.19 12.37 -11.47
N VAL A 200 -9.84 11.24 -11.77
CA VAL A 200 -9.22 10.09 -12.44
C VAL A 200 -8.67 10.50 -13.81
N SER A 201 -9.40 11.34 -14.55
CA SER A 201 -8.94 11.86 -15.85
C SER A 201 -7.63 12.65 -15.73
N ALA A 202 -7.50 13.51 -14.71
CA ALA A 202 -6.26 14.26 -14.47
C ALA A 202 -5.08 13.34 -14.08
N PHE A 203 -5.34 12.28 -13.32
CA PHE A 203 -4.34 11.25 -13.00
C PHE A 203 -3.87 10.50 -14.25
N HIS A 204 -4.81 10.03 -15.07
CA HIS A 204 -4.50 9.35 -16.33
C HIS A 204 -3.79 10.26 -17.34
N ASP A 205 -4.16 11.54 -17.41
CA ASP A 205 -3.46 12.52 -18.23
C ASP A 205 -2.00 12.68 -17.79
N HIS A 206 -1.74 12.68 -16.47
CA HIS A 206 -0.38 12.71 -15.94
C HIS A 206 0.39 11.43 -16.27
N LEU A 207 -0.21 10.26 -16.08
CA LEU A 207 0.40 8.98 -16.48
C LEU A 207 0.76 8.97 -17.97
N ALA A 208 -0.10 9.52 -18.81
CA ALA A 208 0.15 9.63 -20.24
C ALA A 208 1.32 10.57 -20.60
N THR A 209 1.67 11.53 -19.73
CA THR A 209 2.89 12.34 -19.92
C THR A 209 4.18 11.57 -19.64
N LEU A 210 4.11 10.43 -18.93
CA LEU A 210 5.30 9.63 -18.65
C LEU A 210 5.85 8.95 -19.91
N VAL A 211 4.97 8.67 -20.88
CA VAL A 211 5.32 8.06 -22.17
C VAL A 211 5.41 9.07 -23.32
N SER A 212 5.15 10.35 -23.05
CA SER A 212 5.00 11.38 -24.07
C SER A 212 5.43 12.75 -23.56
N SER A 213 6.23 13.47 -24.36
CA SER A 213 6.60 14.86 -24.06
C SER A 213 5.44 15.86 -24.16
N LYS A 214 4.22 15.41 -24.49
CA LYS A 214 3.03 16.25 -24.57
C LYS A 214 2.44 16.47 -23.18
N ARG A 215 1.85 17.66 -22.98
CA ARG A 215 1.14 18.03 -21.75
C ARG A 215 -0.30 17.48 -21.64
N SER A 216 -0.78 16.84 -22.70
CA SER A 216 -2.12 16.24 -22.76
C SER A 216 -2.01 14.79 -23.20
N ARG A 217 -2.97 13.96 -22.78
CA ARG A 217 -3.05 12.55 -23.18
C ARG A 217 -2.99 12.43 -24.70
N PRO A 218 -1.97 11.77 -25.27
CA PRO A 218 -1.90 11.55 -26.70
C PRO A 218 -2.98 10.53 -27.09
N GLU A 219 -3.59 10.75 -28.25
CA GLU A 219 -4.50 9.78 -28.86
C GLU A 219 -3.67 8.67 -29.51
N ILE A 220 -3.25 7.70 -28.71
CA ILE A 220 -2.55 6.49 -29.16
C ILE A 220 -3.27 5.24 -28.65
N PRO A 221 -3.31 4.14 -29.44
CA PRO A 221 -4.06 2.93 -29.10
C PRO A 221 -3.74 2.36 -27.72
N GLU A 222 -2.48 2.45 -27.29
CA GLU A 222 -1.99 1.89 -26.03
C GLU A 222 -2.58 2.56 -24.79
N LEU A 223 -3.12 3.78 -24.92
CA LEU A 223 -3.73 4.51 -23.79
C LEU A 223 -5.26 4.45 -23.77
N HIS A 224 -5.90 3.78 -24.74
CA HIS A 224 -7.36 3.73 -24.84
C HIS A 224 -8.03 3.01 -23.67
N GLY A 225 -7.32 2.08 -23.03
CA GLY A 225 -7.82 1.35 -21.85
C GLY A 225 -7.83 2.15 -20.56
N LEU A 226 -7.29 3.38 -20.53
CA LEU A 226 -7.36 4.24 -19.35
C LEU A 226 -8.81 4.66 -19.06
N ASN A 227 -9.43 4.03 -18.07
CA ASN A 227 -10.83 4.21 -17.73
C ASN A 227 -11.08 5.39 -16.78
N ASP A 228 -11.36 6.57 -17.34
CA ASP A 228 -11.63 7.80 -16.56
C ASP A 228 -12.86 7.72 -15.63
N SER A 229 -13.70 6.69 -15.78
CA SER A 229 -14.87 6.43 -14.93
C SER A 229 -14.60 5.44 -13.79
N ALA A 230 -13.35 4.99 -13.63
CA ALA A 230 -12.97 4.07 -12.56
C ALA A 230 -13.29 4.65 -11.18
N ALA A 231 -13.78 3.81 -10.27
CA ALA A 231 -14.00 4.21 -8.88
C ALA A 231 -12.66 4.52 -8.20
N VAL A 232 -12.67 5.50 -7.28
CA VAL A 232 -11.51 5.85 -6.46
C VAL A 232 -11.61 5.13 -5.12
N VAL A 233 -10.58 4.36 -4.75
CA VAL A 233 -10.53 3.54 -3.52
C VAL A 233 -9.15 3.67 -2.86
N PHE A 234 -9.09 3.43 -1.55
CA PHE A 234 -7.82 3.39 -0.83
C PHE A 234 -7.06 2.09 -1.13
N THR A 235 -5.78 2.21 -1.47
CA THR A 235 -4.90 1.10 -1.84
C THR A 235 -3.60 1.12 -1.02
N HIS A 236 -2.97 -0.04 -0.90
CA HIS A 236 -1.58 -0.15 -0.45
C HIS A 236 -0.61 0.34 -1.54
N SER A 237 -0.90 -0.01 -2.80
CA SER A 237 -0.12 0.37 -4.00
C SER A 237 1.28 -0.25 -4.08
N ASP A 238 1.58 -1.21 -3.22
CA ASP A 238 2.89 -1.90 -3.14
C ASP A 238 2.79 -3.27 -2.43
N LEU A 239 1.71 -4.00 -2.73
CA LEU A 239 1.38 -5.25 -2.04
C LEU A 239 2.21 -6.42 -2.59
N ASP A 240 3.51 -6.43 -2.27
CA ASP A 240 4.45 -7.50 -2.58
C ASP A 240 4.56 -8.53 -1.44
N GLN A 241 5.02 -9.75 -1.75
CA GLN A 241 5.26 -10.79 -0.74
C GLN A 241 6.33 -10.40 0.29
N SER A 242 7.28 -9.52 -0.05
CA SER A 242 8.26 -8.99 0.91
C SER A 242 7.64 -8.01 1.92
N ASN A 243 6.50 -7.39 1.58
CA ASN A 243 5.78 -6.43 2.42
C ASN A 243 4.70 -7.09 3.31
N ILE A 244 4.66 -8.41 3.35
CA ILE A 244 3.73 -9.19 4.18
C ILE A 244 4.55 -10.02 5.17
N LEU A 245 4.37 -9.78 6.46
CA LEU A 245 4.99 -10.60 7.51
C LEU A 245 4.01 -11.67 7.98
N VAL A 246 4.50 -12.90 8.12
CA VAL A 246 3.77 -14.03 8.69
C VAL A 246 4.42 -14.56 9.97
N SER A 247 3.62 -15.26 10.78
CA SER A 247 4.09 -15.90 12.01
C SER A 247 5.32 -16.79 11.76
N THR A 248 6.28 -16.76 12.69
CA THR A 248 7.52 -17.54 12.56
C THR A 248 7.27 -19.04 12.59
N VAL A 249 8.24 -19.82 12.08
CA VAL A 249 8.16 -21.28 12.10
C VAL A 249 8.04 -21.79 13.54
N GLY A 250 6.95 -22.52 13.82
CA GLY A 250 6.70 -23.11 15.13
C GLY A 250 5.72 -22.33 16.00
N ASP A 251 5.38 -21.08 15.65
CA ASP A 251 4.41 -20.23 16.38
C ASP A 251 2.94 -20.54 16.02
N GLY A 252 2.65 -21.82 15.84
CA GLY A 252 1.33 -22.33 15.47
C GLY A 252 1.03 -22.23 13.96
N PRO A 253 -0.26 -22.19 13.58
CA PRO A 253 -0.67 -22.06 12.18
C PRO A 253 -0.17 -20.76 11.56
N VAL A 254 0.23 -20.83 10.28
CA VAL A 254 0.66 -19.65 9.54
C VAL A 254 -0.45 -18.61 9.47
N ARG A 255 -0.14 -17.38 9.83
CA ARG A 255 -1.05 -16.23 9.77
C ARG A 255 -0.27 -14.97 9.49
N ILE A 256 -0.94 -13.98 8.92
CA ILE A 256 -0.35 -12.66 8.70
C ILE A 256 -0.25 -11.95 10.04
N VAL A 257 0.94 -11.45 10.37
CA VAL A 257 1.22 -10.72 11.61
C VAL A 257 1.45 -9.23 11.38
N ALA A 258 1.78 -8.82 10.16
CA ALA A 258 1.74 -7.41 9.74
C ALA A 258 1.76 -7.27 8.21
N VAL A 259 1.14 -6.20 7.72
CA VAL A 259 1.39 -5.64 6.38
C VAL A 259 2.20 -4.35 6.56
N ILE A 260 3.33 -4.25 5.85
CA ILE A 260 4.32 -3.18 6.03
C ILE A 260 4.56 -2.40 4.74
N ASP A 261 5.31 -1.30 4.84
CA ASP A 261 5.71 -0.44 3.72
C ASP A 261 4.56 0.29 2.98
N TRP A 262 3.75 1.02 3.75
CA TRP A 262 2.59 1.79 3.27
C TRP A 262 2.97 3.13 2.60
N HIS A 263 4.21 3.31 2.15
CA HIS A 263 4.71 4.61 1.70
C HIS A 263 4.10 5.10 0.37
N GLN A 264 3.62 4.19 -0.47
CA GLN A 264 2.93 4.49 -1.74
C GLN A 264 1.40 4.56 -1.59
N SER A 265 0.88 4.25 -0.40
CA SER A 265 -0.56 4.16 -0.15
C SER A 265 -1.30 5.48 -0.38
N GLY A 266 -2.56 5.36 -0.78
CA GLY A 266 -3.41 6.50 -1.08
C GLY A 266 -4.70 6.09 -1.77
N TRP A 267 -5.44 7.08 -2.23
CA TRP A 267 -6.60 6.86 -3.08
C TRP A 267 -6.20 6.83 -4.55
N TYR A 268 -6.42 5.67 -5.18
CA TYR A 268 -6.14 5.40 -6.59
C TYR A 268 -7.39 4.82 -7.28
N THR A 269 -7.29 4.52 -8.58
CA THR A 269 -8.35 3.79 -9.30
C THR A 269 -8.53 2.37 -8.75
N ALA A 270 -9.74 1.82 -8.81
CA ALA A 270 -10.08 0.51 -8.24
C ALA A 270 -9.18 -0.66 -8.69
N ASP A 271 -8.74 -0.64 -9.95
CA ASP A 271 -7.83 -1.65 -10.50
C ASP A 271 -6.37 -1.49 -10.06
N TRP A 272 -6.00 -0.33 -9.50
CA TRP A 272 -4.60 0.04 -9.24
C TRP A 272 -3.89 -0.94 -8.30
N GLU A 273 -4.58 -1.45 -7.28
CA GLU A 273 -4.00 -2.45 -6.38
C GLU A 273 -3.59 -3.72 -7.14
N ALA A 274 -4.44 -4.19 -8.06
CA ALA A 274 -4.15 -5.37 -8.85
C ALA A 274 -3.03 -5.11 -9.87
N LEU A 275 -3.09 -3.98 -10.57
CA LEU A 275 -2.06 -3.56 -11.52
C LEU A 275 -0.67 -3.48 -10.85
N LYS A 276 -0.59 -2.81 -9.70
CA LYS A 276 0.67 -2.67 -8.96
C LYS A 276 1.16 -4.01 -8.42
N ALA A 277 0.30 -4.81 -7.78
CA ALA A 277 0.69 -6.09 -7.22
C ALA A 277 1.18 -7.07 -8.30
N LEU A 278 0.58 -7.04 -9.50
CA LEU A 278 1.06 -7.81 -10.66
C LEU A 278 2.44 -7.31 -11.13
N SER A 279 2.64 -5.98 -11.17
CA SER A 279 3.88 -5.37 -11.67
C SER A 279 5.12 -5.62 -10.81
N VAL A 280 4.95 -5.77 -9.50
CA VAL A 280 6.06 -6.03 -8.56
C VAL A 280 6.32 -7.52 -8.34
N GLY A 281 5.37 -8.38 -8.72
CA GLY A 281 5.51 -9.83 -8.62
C GLY A 281 6.42 -10.40 -9.71
N GLU A 282 7.08 -11.52 -9.43
CA GLU A 282 7.91 -12.21 -10.42
C GLU A 282 7.02 -12.77 -11.57
N PRO A 283 7.24 -12.34 -12.83
CA PRO A 283 6.44 -12.81 -13.96
C PRO A 283 6.53 -14.33 -14.13
N GLY A 284 5.38 -14.98 -14.29
CA GLY A 284 5.28 -16.43 -14.43
C GLY A 284 5.45 -17.22 -13.12
N SER A 285 5.60 -16.55 -11.98
CA SER A 285 5.63 -17.23 -10.68
C SER A 285 4.27 -17.80 -10.31
N GLU A 286 4.27 -18.86 -9.49
CA GLU A 286 3.02 -19.44 -8.95
C GLU A 286 2.20 -18.36 -8.21
N TRP A 287 2.88 -17.46 -7.49
CA TRP A 287 2.25 -16.35 -6.78
C TRP A 287 1.40 -15.51 -7.74
N VAL A 288 2.01 -14.98 -8.79
CA VAL A 288 1.35 -14.09 -9.76
C VAL A 288 0.25 -14.79 -10.55
N GLU A 289 0.50 -16.00 -11.05
CA GLU A 289 -0.44 -16.66 -11.96
C GLU A 289 -1.66 -17.26 -11.26
N LYS A 290 -1.51 -17.74 -10.01
CA LYS A 290 -2.52 -18.58 -9.35
C LYS A 290 -3.09 -17.98 -8.07
N TRP A 291 -2.27 -17.26 -7.30
CA TRP A 291 -2.62 -16.90 -5.92
C TRP A 291 -3.01 -15.44 -5.79
N LEU A 292 -2.24 -14.54 -6.39
CA LEU A 292 -2.49 -13.11 -6.36
C LEU A 292 -3.87 -12.73 -6.93
N PRO A 293 -4.37 -13.31 -8.04
CA PRO A 293 -5.71 -13.01 -8.54
C PRO A 293 -6.82 -13.38 -7.56
N LYS A 294 -6.59 -14.35 -6.65
CA LYS A 294 -7.53 -14.66 -5.58
C LYS A 294 -7.60 -13.57 -4.52
N VAL A 295 -6.57 -12.72 -4.39
CA VAL A 295 -6.48 -11.65 -3.40
C VAL A 295 -7.03 -10.35 -3.97
N VAL A 296 -6.44 -9.88 -5.08
CA VAL A 296 -6.69 -8.55 -5.64
C VAL A 296 -7.71 -8.57 -6.78
N GLY A 297 -8.12 -9.75 -7.26
CA GLY A 297 -8.92 -9.91 -8.46
C GLY A 297 -8.08 -9.84 -9.74
N THR A 298 -8.75 -9.80 -10.88
CA THR A 298 -8.14 -9.54 -12.17
C THR A 298 -8.49 -8.11 -12.58
N PRO A 299 -7.51 -7.25 -12.93
CA PRO A 299 -7.81 -5.91 -13.41
C PRO A 299 -8.51 -5.97 -14.77
N ASP A 300 -9.15 -4.87 -15.16
CA ASP A 300 -9.61 -4.69 -16.54
C ASP A 300 -8.45 -4.89 -17.54
N GLU A 301 -8.69 -5.67 -18.60
CA GLU A 301 -7.65 -6.10 -19.54
C GLU A 301 -7.09 -4.93 -20.35
N GLU A 302 -7.95 -4.00 -20.79
CA GLU A 302 -7.52 -2.84 -21.56
C GLU A 302 -6.74 -1.87 -20.66
N TYR A 303 -7.19 -1.66 -19.42
CA TYR A 303 -6.46 -0.83 -18.46
C TYR A 303 -5.12 -1.48 -18.07
N HIS A 304 -5.07 -2.79 -17.90
CA HIS A 304 -3.82 -3.51 -17.64
C HIS A 304 -2.81 -3.33 -18.78
N TYR A 305 -3.26 -3.48 -20.03
CA TYR A 305 -2.42 -3.23 -21.20
C TYR A 305 -1.87 -1.79 -21.22
N ALA A 306 -2.71 -0.79 -20.94
CA ALA A 306 -2.27 0.61 -20.87
C ALA A 306 -1.26 0.84 -19.75
N PHE A 307 -1.47 0.24 -18.57
CA PHE A 307 -0.56 0.30 -17.44
C PHE A 307 0.80 -0.36 -17.75
N GLU A 308 0.81 -1.53 -18.39
CA GLU A 308 2.06 -2.20 -18.81
C GLU A 308 2.83 -1.32 -19.81
N PHE A 309 2.14 -0.74 -20.79
CA PHE A 309 2.77 0.19 -21.74
C PHE A 309 3.41 1.39 -21.05
N ILE A 310 2.73 1.98 -20.06
CA ILE A 310 3.25 3.12 -19.30
C ILE A 310 4.44 2.71 -18.43
N SER A 311 4.32 1.62 -17.69
CA SER A 311 5.37 1.16 -16.76
C SER A 311 6.65 0.75 -17.49
N LEU A 312 6.55 0.04 -18.63
CA LEU A 312 7.70 -0.34 -19.45
C LEU A 312 8.44 0.84 -20.09
N ALA A 313 7.78 2.00 -20.26
CA ALA A 313 8.40 3.19 -20.81
C ALA A 313 9.15 4.02 -19.75
N VAL A 314 8.92 3.75 -18.47
CA VAL A 314 9.53 4.44 -17.33
C VAL A 314 10.75 3.68 -16.77
N LEU A 315 10.80 2.35 -16.97
CA LEU A 315 11.94 1.47 -16.63
C LEU A 315 13.11 1.62 -17.61
#